data_AF-A0A6J4FLD1-F1
#
_entry.id   AF-A0A6J4FLD1-F1
#
_cell.length_a   1.000
_cell.length_b   1.000
_cell.length_c   1.000
_cell.angle_alpha   90.00
_cell.angle_beta   90.00
_cell.angle_gamma   90.00
#
_symmetry.space_group_name_H-M   'P 1'
#
loop_
_entity.id
_entity.type
_entity.pdbx_description
1 polymer ?
#
loop_
_entity_poly.entity_id
_entity_poly.type
_entity_poly.pdbx_seq_one_letter_code
_entity_poly.pdbx_strand_id
1 'polypeptide(L)'
;MIRKLVLLAITVFLAQPALAQVKVKRCLSEAEIKTEQLVRHGIFLRESGNRCDEYNPGTAKMWKDFDANVGTRFAQQTAKRKKLFEREFKTKALEVMTYFDGRLVTYYRHYPLGIAYCGNIEKLLKDVTKKGWNAFVVQAETIQNEVRSDYKVCK
;
A
#
# COMPACT_ATOMS: atom_id res chain seq x y z
N MET A 1 21.61 22.34 -37.37
CA MET A 1 20.76 22.74 -36.22
C MET A 1 19.98 21.58 -35.58
N ILE A 2 19.73 20.47 -36.30
CA ILE A 2 18.99 19.29 -35.79
C ILE A 2 19.71 18.54 -34.64
N ARG A 3 21.05 18.61 -34.57
CA ARG A 3 21.87 17.91 -33.56
C ARG A 3 21.70 18.43 -32.11
N LYS A 4 21.29 19.69 -31.91
CA LYS A 4 21.09 20.26 -30.57
C LYS A 4 19.70 19.95 -29.99
N LEU A 5 18.70 19.65 -30.83
CA LEU A 5 17.35 19.28 -30.39
C LEU A 5 17.30 17.86 -29.81
N VAL A 6 18.12 16.94 -30.33
CA VAL A 6 18.16 15.55 -29.85
C VAL A 6 18.71 15.45 -28.42
N LEU A 7 19.66 16.34 -28.04
CA LEU A 7 20.21 16.33 -26.69
C LEU A 7 19.21 16.83 -25.62
N LEU A 8 18.35 17.79 -25.97
CA LEU A 8 17.35 18.32 -25.05
C LEU A 8 16.21 17.32 -24.79
N ALA A 9 15.88 16.50 -25.80
CA ALA A 9 14.84 15.47 -25.67
C ALA A 9 15.26 14.33 -24.72
N ILE A 10 16.55 14.00 -24.65
CA ILE A 10 17.06 12.93 -23.76
C ILE A 10 17.11 13.40 -22.30
N THR A 11 17.38 14.68 -22.03
CA THR A 11 17.39 15.20 -20.65
C THR A 11 16.02 15.21 -19.98
N VAL A 12 14.93 15.34 -20.75
CA VAL A 12 13.55 15.26 -20.20
C VAL A 12 13.19 13.83 -19.78
N PHE A 13 13.76 12.81 -20.44
CA PHE A 13 13.56 11.40 -20.07
C PHE A 13 14.39 10.93 -18.87
N LEU A 14 15.44 11.68 -18.48
CA LEU A 14 16.29 11.37 -17.34
C LEU A 14 15.87 12.07 -16.05
N ALA A 15 14.85 12.93 -16.09
CA ALA A 15 14.16 13.44 -14.90
C ALA A 15 13.26 12.35 -14.29
N GLN A 16 13.84 11.17 -14.00
CA GLN A 16 13.20 10.25 -13.07
C GLN A 16 13.06 10.99 -11.74
N PRO A 17 11.86 10.99 -11.11
CA PRO A 17 11.69 11.67 -9.84
C PRO A 17 12.71 11.10 -8.86
N ALA A 18 13.51 11.97 -8.23
CA ALA A 18 14.55 11.62 -7.26
C ALA A 18 14.03 10.76 -6.07
N LEU A 19 12.71 10.60 -5.97
CA LEU A 19 12.01 9.72 -5.03
C LEU A 19 12.14 8.22 -5.38
N ALA A 20 12.56 7.87 -6.60
CA ALA A 20 12.72 6.48 -7.05
C ALA A 20 13.69 5.64 -6.21
N GLN A 21 14.56 6.28 -5.41
CA GLN A 21 15.58 5.62 -4.59
C GLN A 21 15.42 5.82 -3.07
N VAL A 22 14.30 6.38 -2.59
CA VAL A 22 14.13 6.63 -1.15
C VAL A 22 13.88 5.31 -0.41
N LYS A 23 14.87 4.86 0.36
CA LYS A 23 14.80 3.70 1.26
C LYS A 23 14.78 4.14 2.71
N VAL A 24 14.02 3.44 3.55
CA VAL A 24 14.15 3.54 5.01
C VAL A 24 15.53 3.01 5.40
N LYS A 25 16.35 3.84 6.03
CA LYS A 25 17.74 3.54 6.41
C LYS A 25 17.82 2.78 7.72
N ARG A 26 16.97 3.13 8.68
CA ARG A 26 16.91 2.46 9.99
C ARG A 26 16.23 1.09 9.87
N CYS A 27 16.56 0.19 10.78
CA CYS A 27 15.77 -1.02 10.94
C CYS A 27 14.40 -0.67 11.54
N LEU A 28 13.40 -1.48 11.23
CA LEU A 28 12.07 -1.44 11.82
C LEU A 28 11.95 -2.50 12.91
N SER A 29 11.32 -2.14 14.01
CA SER A 29 10.86 -3.09 15.01
C SER A 29 9.75 -4.00 14.45
N GLU A 30 9.51 -5.15 15.08
CA GLU A 30 8.42 -6.05 14.70
C GLU A 30 7.05 -5.36 14.73
N ALA A 31 6.82 -4.43 15.67
CA ALA A 31 5.59 -3.66 15.74
C ALA A 31 5.43 -2.71 14.54
N GLU A 32 6.53 -2.16 14.04
CA GLU A 32 6.54 -1.28 12.87
C GLU A 32 6.38 -2.05 11.57
N ILE A 33 7.00 -3.23 11.46
CA ILE A 33 6.74 -4.17 10.36
C ILE A 33 5.26 -4.52 10.31
N LYS A 34 4.67 -4.91 11.44
CA LYS A 34 3.24 -5.20 11.53
C LYS A 34 2.39 -3.99 11.15
N THR A 35 2.78 -2.79 11.55
CA THR A 35 2.09 -1.56 11.16
C THR A 35 2.10 -1.36 9.64
N GLU A 36 3.26 -1.54 8.99
CA GLU A 36 3.37 -1.48 7.52
C GLU A 36 2.48 -2.53 6.84
N GLN A 37 2.54 -3.79 7.29
CA GLN A 37 1.70 -4.86 6.75
C GLN A 37 0.21 -4.51 6.81
N LEU A 38 -0.25 -4.00 7.96
CA LEU A 38 -1.65 -3.62 8.15
C LEU A 38 -2.07 -2.48 7.20
N VAL A 39 -1.26 -1.42 7.11
CA VAL A 39 -1.60 -0.26 6.26
C VAL A 39 -1.59 -0.64 4.78
N ARG A 40 -0.58 -1.41 4.33
CA ARG A 40 -0.51 -1.87 2.93
C ARG A 40 -1.65 -2.83 2.59
N HIS A 41 -2.03 -3.73 3.51
CA HIS A 41 -3.16 -4.63 3.31
C HIS A 41 -4.49 -3.86 3.18
N GLY A 42 -4.67 -2.79 3.96
CA GLY A 42 -5.83 -1.93 3.83
C GLY A 42 -5.89 -1.20 2.48
N ILE A 43 -4.76 -0.70 1.98
CA ILE A 43 -4.67 -0.14 0.63
C ILE A 43 -5.00 -1.20 -0.42
N PHE A 44 -4.42 -2.40 -0.30
CA PHE A 44 -4.68 -3.52 -1.19
C PHE A 44 -6.17 -3.88 -1.27
N LEU A 45 -6.83 -4.12 -0.13
CA LEU A 45 -8.25 -4.48 -0.12
C LEU A 45 -9.14 -3.35 -0.62
N ARG A 46 -8.83 -2.09 -0.29
CA ARG A 46 -9.57 -0.92 -0.79
C ARG A 46 -9.51 -0.83 -2.31
N GLU A 47 -8.29 -0.80 -2.87
CA GLU A 47 -8.12 -0.58 -4.31
C GLU A 47 -8.59 -1.80 -5.11
N SER A 48 -8.31 -3.01 -4.63
CA SER A 48 -8.73 -4.24 -5.32
C SER A 48 -10.24 -4.45 -5.22
N GLY A 49 -10.85 -4.18 -4.06
CA GLY A 49 -12.29 -4.25 -3.88
C GLY A 49 -13.05 -3.26 -4.78
N ASN A 50 -12.55 -2.01 -4.88
CA ASN A 50 -13.13 -1.03 -5.79
C ASN A 50 -13.08 -1.48 -7.26
N ARG A 51 -11.98 -2.10 -7.68
CA ARG A 51 -11.82 -2.55 -9.07
C ARG A 51 -12.57 -3.82 -9.39
N CYS A 52 -12.61 -4.76 -8.45
CA CYS A 52 -13.32 -6.01 -8.65
C CYS A 52 -14.83 -5.91 -8.50
N ASP A 53 -15.38 -4.73 -8.16
CA ASP A 53 -16.83 -4.52 -8.02
C ASP A 53 -17.59 -4.75 -9.34
N GLU A 54 -16.96 -4.45 -10.48
CA GLU A 54 -17.56 -4.72 -11.81
C GLU A 54 -17.66 -6.23 -12.12
N TYR A 55 -16.77 -7.05 -11.55
CA TYR A 55 -16.77 -8.51 -11.72
C TYR A 55 -17.59 -9.22 -10.63
N ASN A 56 -17.46 -8.75 -9.40
CA ASN A 56 -18.13 -9.27 -8.21
C ASN A 56 -18.79 -8.10 -7.47
N PRO A 57 -20.04 -7.77 -7.84
CA PRO A 57 -20.75 -6.63 -7.26
C PRO A 57 -20.85 -6.69 -5.74
N GLY A 58 -20.56 -5.57 -5.09
CA GLY A 58 -20.61 -5.41 -3.64
C GLY A 58 -19.26 -5.52 -2.95
N THR A 59 -18.18 -5.88 -3.63
CA THR A 59 -16.83 -5.92 -3.05
C THR A 59 -16.36 -4.53 -2.58
N ALA A 60 -16.67 -3.46 -3.32
CA ALA A 60 -16.38 -2.09 -2.88
C ALA A 60 -17.12 -1.74 -1.58
N LYS A 61 -18.38 -2.19 -1.46
CA LYS A 61 -19.19 -1.99 -0.25
C LYS A 61 -18.65 -2.80 0.93
N MET A 62 -18.24 -4.05 0.73
CA MET A 62 -17.68 -4.89 1.79
C MET A 62 -16.45 -4.24 2.44
N TRP A 63 -15.56 -3.65 1.63
CA TRP A 63 -14.43 -2.89 2.16
C TRP A 63 -14.90 -1.69 2.99
N LYS A 64 -15.83 -0.87 2.47
CA LYS A 64 -16.35 0.30 3.19
C LYS A 64 -17.02 -0.07 4.51
N ASP A 65 -17.83 -1.12 4.52
CA ASP A 65 -18.50 -1.61 5.73
C ASP A 65 -17.47 -2.10 6.76
N PHE A 66 -16.44 -2.82 6.32
CA PHE A 66 -15.35 -3.24 7.20
C PHE A 66 -14.59 -2.02 7.77
N ASP A 67 -14.15 -1.09 6.92
CA ASP A 67 -13.42 0.10 7.34
C ASP A 67 -14.24 0.98 8.29
N ALA A 68 -15.56 1.11 8.07
CA ALA A 68 -16.44 1.81 9.00
C ALA A 68 -16.48 1.15 10.39
N ASN A 69 -16.49 -0.19 10.44
CA ASN A 69 -16.53 -0.94 11.70
C ASN A 69 -15.19 -0.94 12.45
N VAL A 70 -14.05 -0.84 11.75
CA VAL A 70 -12.72 -0.88 12.37
C VAL A 70 -11.92 0.41 12.21
N GLY A 71 -12.54 1.48 11.72
CA GLY A 71 -11.85 2.69 11.24
C GLY A 71 -10.93 3.32 12.27
N THR A 72 -11.32 3.33 13.55
CA THR A 72 -10.46 3.80 14.65
C THR A 72 -9.16 2.99 14.75
N ARG A 73 -9.22 1.66 14.62
CA ARG A 73 -8.03 0.79 14.68
C ARG A 73 -7.14 1.01 13.46
N PHE A 74 -7.72 1.14 12.27
CA PHE A 74 -6.96 1.39 11.05
C PHE A 74 -6.30 2.78 11.09
N ALA A 75 -7.02 3.82 11.52
CA ALA A 75 -6.49 5.17 11.73
C ALA A 75 -5.33 5.19 12.73
N GLN A 76 -5.40 4.40 13.81
CA GLN A 76 -4.28 4.25 14.75
C GLN A 76 -3.03 3.66 14.08
N GLN A 77 -3.16 2.68 13.19
CA GLN A 77 -2.00 2.14 12.45
C GLN A 77 -1.43 3.17 11.46
N THR A 78 -2.30 3.89 10.74
CA THR A 78 -1.86 4.97 9.85
C THR A 78 -1.11 6.07 10.61
N ALA A 79 -1.57 6.42 11.82
CA ALA A 79 -0.88 7.38 12.69
C ALA A 79 0.48 6.86 13.18
N LYS A 80 0.58 5.57 13.55
CA LYS A 80 1.87 4.93 13.91
C LYS A 80 2.84 4.94 12.72
N ARG A 81 2.35 4.62 11.53
CA ARG A 81 3.14 4.66 10.30
C ARG A 81 3.63 6.07 9.99
N LYS A 82 2.77 7.08 10.14
CA LYS A 82 3.17 8.48 10.00
C LYS A 82 4.34 8.84 10.92
N LYS A 83 4.31 8.45 12.20
CA LYS A 83 5.42 8.67 13.15
C LYS A 83 6.71 7.97 12.71
N LEU A 84 6.62 6.77 12.15
CA LEU A 84 7.77 6.05 11.58
C LEU A 84 8.42 6.86 10.45
N PHE A 85 7.62 7.37 9.50
CA PHE A 85 8.12 8.19 8.40
C PHE A 85 8.67 9.55 8.87
N GLU A 86 8.03 10.18 9.85
CA GLU A 86 8.51 11.42 10.50
C GLU A 86 9.88 11.22 11.14
N ARG A 87 10.06 10.11 11.86
CA ARG A 87 11.34 9.76 12.46
C ARG A 87 12.43 9.52 11.42
N GLU A 88 12.09 8.88 10.30
CA GLU A 88 13.05 8.45 9.29
C GLU A 88 13.45 9.56 8.32
N PHE A 89 12.47 10.30 7.80
CA PHE A 89 12.64 11.24 6.71
C PHE A 89 12.49 12.71 7.13
N LYS A 90 12.20 12.97 8.41
CA LYS A 90 12.11 14.30 9.01
C LYS A 90 11.20 15.22 8.18
N THR A 91 11.76 16.28 7.59
CA THR A 91 11.03 17.28 6.80
C THR A 91 10.40 16.73 5.51
N LYS A 92 10.85 15.58 5.01
CA LYS A 92 10.32 14.93 3.80
C LYS A 92 9.31 13.80 4.08
N ALA A 93 8.94 13.60 5.35
CA ALA A 93 8.14 12.44 5.75
C ALA A 93 6.81 12.30 5.00
N LEU A 94 6.04 13.39 4.87
CA LEU A 94 4.77 13.37 4.16
C LEU A 94 4.95 13.05 2.68
N GLU A 95 5.86 13.75 2.01
CA GLU A 95 6.16 13.54 0.58
C GLU A 95 6.56 12.10 0.29
N VAL A 96 7.47 11.54 1.09
CA VAL A 96 7.94 10.16 0.95
C VAL A 96 6.81 9.16 1.25
N MET A 97 6.04 9.37 2.31
CA MET A 97 4.91 8.50 2.64
C MET A 97 3.86 8.49 1.51
N THR A 98 3.50 9.67 0.99
CA THR A 98 2.58 9.80 -0.15
C THR A 98 3.14 9.11 -1.40
N TYR A 99 4.44 9.20 -1.65
CA TYR A 99 5.07 8.50 -2.76
C TYR A 99 4.97 6.97 -2.61
N PHE A 100 5.26 6.43 -1.42
CA PHE A 100 5.13 4.99 -1.14
C PHE A 100 3.68 4.52 -1.33
N ASP A 101 2.71 5.26 -0.80
CA ASP A 101 1.29 4.94 -0.93
C ASP A 101 0.80 5.05 -2.36
N GLY A 102 1.24 6.09 -3.07
CA GLY A 102 0.95 6.29 -4.49
C GLY A 102 1.42 5.13 -5.35
N ARG A 103 2.60 4.55 -5.06
CA ARG A 103 3.08 3.35 -5.77
C ARG A 103 2.19 2.13 -5.54
N LEU A 104 1.78 1.88 -4.30
CA LEU A 104 0.90 0.76 -3.97
C LEU A 104 -0.48 0.93 -4.61
N VAL A 105 -1.06 2.12 -4.48
CA VAL A 105 -2.35 2.47 -5.09
C VAL A 105 -2.28 2.29 -6.60
N THR A 106 -1.22 2.82 -7.24
CA THR A 106 -1.03 2.68 -8.69
C THR A 106 -0.90 1.22 -9.09
N TYR A 107 -0.10 0.44 -8.36
CA TYR A 107 0.09 -0.99 -8.64
C TYR A 107 -1.25 -1.75 -8.61
N TYR A 108 -2.01 -1.66 -7.51
CA TYR A 108 -3.28 -2.39 -7.39
C TYR A 108 -4.36 -1.86 -8.36
N ARG A 109 -4.29 -0.58 -8.73
CA ARG A 109 -5.19 0.00 -9.74
C ARG A 109 -4.93 -0.46 -11.16
N HIS A 110 -3.75 -0.98 -11.45
CA HIS A 110 -3.38 -1.43 -12.80
C HIS A 110 -3.11 -2.94 -12.86
N TYR A 111 -3.25 -3.66 -11.74
CA TYR A 111 -3.12 -5.10 -11.72
C TYR A 111 -4.13 -5.75 -12.69
N PRO A 112 -3.74 -6.73 -13.53
CA PRO A 112 -4.66 -7.38 -14.45
C PRO A 112 -5.83 -8.04 -13.71
N LEU A 113 -7.06 -7.73 -14.12
CA LEU A 113 -8.26 -8.31 -13.52
C LEU A 113 -8.65 -9.60 -14.23
N GLY A 114 -9.35 -10.47 -13.51
CA GLY A 114 -9.90 -11.71 -14.02
C GLY A 114 -10.74 -12.41 -12.96
N ILE A 115 -11.54 -13.38 -13.39
CA ILE A 115 -12.49 -14.09 -12.51
C ILE A 115 -11.79 -14.67 -11.28
N ALA A 116 -10.65 -15.34 -11.47
CA ALA A 116 -9.90 -15.94 -10.37
C ALA A 116 -9.36 -14.89 -9.38
N TYR A 117 -8.79 -13.78 -9.89
CA TYR A 117 -8.27 -12.71 -9.04
C TYR A 117 -9.41 -12.06 -8.24
N CYS A 118 -10.48 -11.63 -8.91
CA CYS A 118 -11.59 -10.96 -8.25
C CYS A 118 -12.38 -11.88 -7.33
N GLY A 119 -12.50 -13.18 -7.66
CA GLY A 119 -13.08 -14.17 -6.75
C GLY A 119 -12.25 -14.32 -5.47
N ASN A 120 -10.92 -14.26 -5.56
CA ASN A 120 -10.06 -14.26 -4.38
C ASN A 120 -10.22 -12.98 -3.55
N ILE A 121 -10.28 -11.79 -4.19
CA ILE A 121 -10.53 -10.52 -3.49
C ILE A 121 -11.86 -10.55 -2.74
N GLU A 122 -12.93 -11.04 -3.38
CA GLU A 122 -14.24 -11.19 -2.75
C GLU A 122 -14.16 -12.12 -1.53
N LYS A 123 -13.46 -13.25 -1.63
CA LYS A 123 -13.26 -14.18 -0.51
C LYS A 123 -12.53 -13.51 0.67
N LEU A 124 -11.47 -12.76 0.39
CA LEU A 124 -10.72 -12.03 1.42
C LEU A 124 -11.59 -10.99 2.12
N LEU A 125 -12.36 -10.22 1.35
CA LEU A 125 -13.31 -9.22 1.86
C LEU A 125 -14.40 -9.86 2.71
N LYS A 126 -15.05 -10.93 2.22
CA LYS A 126 -16.05 -11.68 3.00
C LYS A 126 -15.48 -12.18 4.33
N ASP A 127 -14.24 -12.66 4.34
CA ASP A 127 -13.58 -13.15 5.55
C ASP A 127 -13.34 -12.04 6.58
N VAL A 128 -12.83 -10.87 6.17
CA VAL A 128 -12.63 -9.74 7.10
C VAL A 128 -13.94 -9.09 7.53
N THR A 129 -14.94 -9.02 6.66
CA THR A 129 -16.28 -8.51 7.02
C THR A 129 -16.94 -9.43 8.05
N LYS A 130 -16.77 -10.75 7.93
CA LYS A 130 -17.36 -11.74 8.86
C LYS A 130 -16.62 -11.82 10.19
N LYS A 131 -15.29 -11.88 10.17
CA LYS A 131 -14.46 -12.16 11.35
C LYS A 131 -13.82 -10.92 11.98
N GLY A 132 -13.94 -9.77 11.31
CA GLY A 132 -13.46 -8.49 11.81
C GLY A 132 -11.93 -8.37 11.86
N TRP A 133 -11.47 -7.53 12.78
CA TRP A 133 -10.08 -7.06 12.85
C TRP A 133 -9.03 -8.18 12.94
N ASN A 134 -9.30 -9.26 13.69
CA ASN A 134 -8.31 -10.31 13.86
C ASN A 134 -8.04 -11.06 12.55
N ALA A 135 -9.07 -11.30 11.73
CA ALA A 135 -8.87 -11.89 10.41
C ALA A 135 -8.10 -10.93 9.49
N PHE A 136 -8.39 -9.63 9.55
CA PHE A 136 -7.62 -8.63 8.81
C PHE A 136 -6.13 -8.64 9.20
N VAL A 137 -5.81 -8.76 10.49
CA VAL A 137 -4.42 -8.84 10.96
C VAL A 137 -3.72 -10.09 10.42
N VAL A 138 -4.37 -11.26 10.50
CA VAL A 138 -3.81 -12.52 9.99
C VAL A 138 -3.60 -12.46 8.47
N GLN A 139 -4.57 -11.91 7.73
CA GLN A 139 -4.45 -11.71 6.29
C GLN A 139 -3.30 -10.76 5.97
N ALA A 140 -3.16 -9.64 6.69
CA ALA A 140 -2.08 -8.68 6.45
C ALA A 140 -0.69 -9.31 6.66
N GLU A 141 -0.51 -10.08 7.72
CA GLU A 141 0.76 -10.75 8.01
C GLU A 141 1.14 -11.79 6.94
N THR A 142 0.14 -12.45 6.36
CA THR A 142 0.33 -13.50 5.34
C THR A 142 0.52 -12.92 3.95
N ILE A 143 -0.34 -11.98 3.55
CA ILE A 143 -0.41 -11.45 2.18
C ILE A 143 0.66 -10.38 1.96
N GLN A 144 0.96 -9.56 2.98
CA GLN A 144 1.94 -8.47 2.90
C GLN A 144 3.29 -8.92 3.50
N ASN A 145 3.68 -10.19 3.33
CA ASN A 145 4.91 -10.71 3.90
C ASN A 145 6.17 -10.10 3.24
N GLU A 146 6.04 -9.58 2.03
CA GLU A 146 7.09 -8.84 1.31
C GLU A 146 7.58 -7.59 2.04
N VAL A 147 6.78 -7.03 2.97
CA VAL A 147 7.22 -5.93 3.85
C VAL A 147 8.52 -6.29 4.58
N ARG A 148 8.68 -7.56 4.99
CA ARG A 148 9.91 -8.04 5.65
C ARG A 148 11.12 -8.08 4.73
N SER A 149 10.89 -8.09 3.42
CA SER A 149 11.95 -8.01 2.39
C SER A 149 12.24 -6.57 1.99
N ASP A 150 11.25 -5.68 2.06
CA ASP A 150 11.39 -4.25 1.76
C ASP A 150 12.16 -3.48 2.83
N TYR A 151 12.08 -3.92 4.09
CA TYR A 151 12.67 -3.23 5.24
C TYR A 151 13.64 -4.11 6.02
N LYS A 152 14.69 -3.50 6.57
CA LYS A 152 15.54 -4.17 7.55
C LYS A 152 14.76 -4.33 8.85
N VAL A 153 14.75 -5.53 9.43
CA VAL A 153 14.14 -5.78 10.75
C VAL A 153 15.22 -5.64 11.84
N CYS A 154 14.90 -4.95 12.93
CA CYS A 154 15.79 -4.85 14.08
C CYS A 154 15.91 -6.23 14.74
N LYS A 155 17.14 -6.67 15.00
CA LYS A 155 17.43 -7.89 15.75
C LYS A 155 17.54 -7.58 17.23
#